data_AF-A0A562I6M1-F1
#
_entry.id   AF-A0A562I6M1-F1
#
_cell.length_a   1.000
_cell.length_b   1.000
_cell.length_c   1.000
_cell.angle_alpha   90.00
_cell.angle_beta   90.00
_cell.angle_gamma   90.00
#
_symmetry.space_group_name_H-M   'P 1'
#
loop_
_entity.id
_entity.type
_entity.pdbx_description
1 polymer ?
#
loop_
_entity_poly.entity_id
_entity_poly.type
_entity_poly.pdbx_seq_one_letter_code
_entity_poly.pdbx_strand_id
1 'polypeptide(L)'
;MCHAYTRFVDHVHLFVRADPNASPSYIANQFKGFTSRVLRDEFSHLRSRLPTLWSRSYFVSSVGNVSAVTIQRYIETQWERPWRKRVAS
;
A
#
# COMPACT_ATOMS: atom_id res chain seq x y z
N MET A 1 2.39 -0.06 -9.10
CA MET A 1 3.37 -1.07 -9.54
C MET A 1 3.70 -1.92 -8.34
N CYS A 2 3.28 -3.18 -8.32
CA CYS A 2 3.55 -4.09 -7.21
C CYS A 2 4.82 -4.87 -7.56
N HIS A 3 5.89 -4.66 -6.81
CA HIS A 3 7.09 -5.51 -6.89
C HIS A 3 7.05 -6.46 -5.70
N ALA A 4 7.00 -7.77 -5.97
CA ALA A 4 7.08 -8.82 -4.97
C ALA A 4 8.41 -9.55 -5.14
N TYR A 5 9.17 -9.68 -4.05
CA TYR A 5 10.43 -10.44 -4.02
C TYR A 5 10.34 -11.44 -2.87
N THR A 6 10.34 -12.74 -3.18
CA THR A 6 10.26 -13.83 -2.21
C THR A 6 11.56 -14.60 -2.19
N ARG A 7 12.33 -14.47 -1.11
CA ARG A 7 13.48 -15.35 -0.84
C ARG A 7 13.49 -15.76 0.63
N PHE A 8 12.41 -16.39 1.07
CA PHE A 8 12.27 -17.45 2.09
C PHE A 8 10.76 -17.74 2.18
N VAL A 9 10.37 -19.02 2.16
CA VAL A 9 9.00 -19.48 1.83
C VAL A 9 8.00 -19.31 2.99
N ASP A 10 8.23 -18.36 3.89
CA ASP A 10 7.47 -18.13 5.11
C ASP A 10 6.89 -16.71 5.22
N HIS A 11 7.29 -15.77 4.35
CA HIS A 11 6.77 -14.41 4.34
C HIS A 11 6.77 -13.75 2.95
N VAL A 12 5.91 -12.74 2.78
CA VAL A 12 5.76 -11.99 1.53
C VAL A 12 6.02 -10.51 1.79
N HIS A 13 6.92 -9.92 1.00
CA HIS A 13 7.18 -8.48 0.96
C HIS A 13 6.46 -7.85 -0.22
N LEU A 14 5.70 -6.78 0.05
CA LEU A 14 4.97 -6.04 -0.96
C LEU A 14 5.41 -4.57 -0.96
N PHE A 15 5.85 -4.09 -2.11
CA PHE A 15 5.94 -2.66 -2.37
C PHE A 15 4.66 -2.20 -3.07
N VAL A 16 3.89 -1.33 -2.41
CA VAL A 16 2.61 -0.83 -2.91
C VAL A 16 2.60 0.69 -2.95
N ARG A 17 2.02 1.22 -4.02
CA ARG A 17 1.60 2.63 -4.10
C ARG A 17 0.10 2.64 -3.88
N ALA A 18 -0.36 3.31 -2.84
CA ALA A 18 -1.76 3.38 -2.47
C ALA A 18 -2.28 4.81 -2.45
N ASP A 19 -3.61 4.95 -2.49
CA ASP A 19 -4.28 6.22 -2.24
C ASP A 19 -3.97 6.68 -0.79
N PRO A 20 -3.69 7.96 -0.54
CA PRO A 20 -3.38 8.46 0.80
C PRO A 20 -4.53 8.26 1.82
N ASN A 21 -5.77 8.09 1.37
CA ASN A 21 -6.91 7.80 2.24
C ASN A 21 -6.99 6.31 2.63
N ALA A 22 -6.27 5.43 1.92
CA ALA A 22 -6.22 4.01 2.26
C ALA A 22 -5.21 3.78 3.39
N SER A 23 -5.71 3.38 4.56
CA SER A 23 -4.83 3.09 5.68
C SER A 23 -3.95 1.87 5.40
N PRO A 24 -2.71 1.83 5.93
CA PRO A 24 -1.84 0.65 5.83
C PRO A 24 -2.50 -0.64 6.31
N SER A 25 -3.28 -0.56 7.40
CA SER A 25 -4.02 -1.69 7.97
C SER A 25 -5.12 -2.18 7.04
N TYR A 26 -5.85 -1.27 6.39
CA TYR A 26 -6.86 -1.63 5.41
C TYR A 26 -6.24 -2.39 4.23
N ILE A 27 -5.15 -1.87 3.68
CA ILE A 27 -4.44 -2.50 2.55
C ILE A 27 -3.96 -3.91 2.93
N ALA A 28 -3.31 -4.06 4.09
CA ALA A 28 -2.83 -5.35 4.56
C ALA A 28 -3.98 -6.36 4.77
N ASN A 29 -5.10 -5.92 5.34
CA ASN A 29 -6.27 -6.77 5.56
C ASN A 29 -6.93 -7.21 4.26
N GLN A 30 -7.10 -6.30 3.30
CA GLN A 30 -7.65 -6.63 1.98
C GLN A 30 -6.75 -7.62 1.25
N PHE A 31 -5.43 -7.36 1.23
CA PHE A 31 -4.47 -8.26 0.59
C PHE A 31 -4.51 -9.67 1.20
N LYS A 32 -4.34 -9.77 2.53
CA LYS A 32 -4.32 -11.06 3.22
C LYS A 32 -5.65 -11.80 3.11
N GLY A 33 -6.77 -11.09 3.24
CA GLY A 33 -8.10 -11.69 3.16
C GLY A 33 -8.39 -12.24 1.77
N PHE A 34 -8.16 -11.43 0.73
CA PHE A 34 -8.40 -11.83 -0.66
C PHE A 34 -7.51 -13.00 -1.07
N THR A 35 -6.19 -12.90 -0.84
CA THR A 35 -5.26 -13.97 -1.20
C THR A 35 -5.50 -15.25 -0.40
N SER A 36 -5.86 -15.15 0.89
CA SER A 36 -6.25 -16.32 1.68
C SER A 36 -7.44 -17.04 1.08
N ARG A 37 -8.45 -16.31 0.60
CA ARG A 37 -9.61 -16.91 -0.06
C ARG A 37 -9.22 -17.58 -1.38
N VAL A 38 -8.64 -16.82 -2.30
CA VAL A 38 -8.31 -17.29 -3.65
C VAL A 38 -7.36 -18.50 -3.61
N LEU A 39 -6.28 -18.41 -2.84
CA LEU A 39 -5.29 -19.50 -2.77
C LEU A 39 -5.84 -20.75 -2.08
N ARG A 40 -6.71 -20.60 -1.06
CA ARG A 40 -7.33 -21.78 -0.41
C ARG A 40 -8.42 -22.42 -1.27
N ASP A 41 -9.03 -21.66 -2.18
CA ASP A 41 -9.97 -22.21 -3.16
C ASP A 41 -9.24 -22.89 -4.32
N GLU A 42 -8.10 -22.36 -4.77
CA GLU A 42 -7.25 -22.93 -5.83
C GLU A 42 -6.44 -24.15 -5.36
N PHE A 43 -5.90 -24.10 -4.13
CA PHE A 43 -5.03 -25.12 -3.58
C PHE A 43 -5.67 -25.77 -2.34
N SER A 44 -6.45 -26.82 -2.57
CA SER A 44 -7.20 -27.54 -1.52
C SER A 44 -6.32 -28.06 -0.36
N HIS A 45 -5.05 -28.41 -0.64
CA HIS A 45 -4.10 -28.84 0.39
C HIS A 45 -3.75 -27.74 1.41
N LEU A 46 -3.93 -26.46 1.08
CA LEU A 46 -3.74 -25.35 2.03
C LEU A 46 -4.88 -25.29 3.06
N ARG A 47 -6.08 -25.78 2.71
CA ARG A 47 -7.19 -25.89 3.68
C ARG A 47 -6.98 -27.00 4.68
N SER A 48 -6.42 -28.14 4.25
CA SER A 48 -6.23 -29.30 5.12
C SER A 48 -5.04 -29.16 6.08
N ARG A 49 -3.98 -28.45 5.67
CA ARG A 49 -2.75 -28.32 6.48
C ARG A 49 -2.71 -27.09 7.38
N LEU A 50 -3.43 -26.02 7.04
CA LEU A 50 -3.32 -24.73 7.74
C LEU A 50 -4.71 -24.24 8.18
N PRO A 51 -4.91 -23.89 9.47
CA PRO A 51 -6.15 -23.28 9.91
C PRO A 51 -6.36 -21.89 9.29
N THR A 52 -5.29 -21.12 9.11
CA THR A 52 -5.27 -19.82 8.42
C THR A 52 -4.04 -19.70 7.53
N LEU A 53 -4.15 -19.05 6.36
CA LEU A 53 -3.01 -18.88 5.46
C LEU A 53 -2.00 -17.84 5.98
N TRP A 54 -2.50 -16.72 6.51
CA TRP A 54 -1.66 -15.63 7.00
C TRP A 54 -1.73 -15.51 8.53
N SER A 55 -0.61 -15.14 9.13
CA SER A 55 -0.60 -14.60 10.50
C SER A 55 -1.44 -13.31 10.57
N ARG A 56 -2.03 -13.04 11.74
CA ARG A 56 -2.71 -11.76 12.01
C ARG A 56 -1.73 -10.57 11.91
N SER A 57 -0.49 -10.76 12.35
CA SER A 57 0.53 -9.71 12.38
C SER A 57 1.05 -9.37 10.98
N TYR A 58 1.35 -8.10 10.73
CA TYR A 58 2.02 -7.61 9.53
C TYR A 58 3.01 -6.50 9.92
N PHE A 59 4.00 -6.28 9.07
CA PHE A 59 4.91 -5.15 9.18
C PHE A 59 4.64 -4.17 8.05
N VAL A 60 4.69 -2.87 8.35
CA VAL A 60 4.60 -1.81 7.34
C VAL A 60 5.60 -0.72 7.63
N SER A 61 6.25 -0.23 6.56
CA SER A 61 7.16 0.91 6.60
C SER A 61 6.92 1.79 5.37
N SER A 62 6.95 3.10 5.56
CA SER A 62 6.88 4.06 4.46
C SER A 62 8.21 4.13 3.74
N VAL A 63 8.17 4.04 2.40
CA VAL A 63 9.37 4.22 1.56
C VAL A 63 9.12 5.40 0.64
N GLY A 64 9.93 6.44 0.76
CA GLY A 64 9.83 7.64 -0.07
C GLY A 64 11.19 8.31 -0.24
N ASN A 65 11.57 8.57 -1.48
CA ASN A 65 12.68 9.46 -1.80
C ASN A 65 12.09 10.81 -2.19
N VAL A 66 11.89 11.71 -1.23
CA VAL A 66 11.37 13.06 -1.48
C VAL A 66 12.55 14.01 -1.58
N SER A 67 12.79 14.58 -2.77
CA SER A 67 13.85 15.58 -2.96
C SER A 67 13.43 16.95 -2.42
N ALA A 68 14.40 17.76 -1.99
CA ALA A 68 14.15 19.14 -1.57
C ALA A 68 13.43 19.96 -2.65
N VAL A 69 13.76 19.71 -3.93
CA VAL A 69 13.11 20.34 -5.10
C VAL A 69 11.62 20.01 -5.16
N THR A 70 11.22 18.76 -4.86
CA THR A 70 9.82 18.36 -4.84
C THR A 70 9.05 19.04 -3.72
N ILE A 71 9.67 19.18 -2.53
CA ILE A 71 9.05 19.88 -1.39
C ILE A 71 8.88 21.36 -1.71
N GLN A 72 9.92 22.00 -2.23
CA GLN A 72 9.89 23.42 -2.59
C GLN A 72 8.81 23.72 -3.62
N ARG A 73 8.76 22.93 -4.71
CA ARG A 73 7.71 23.04 -5.73
C ARG A 73 6.31 22.86 -5.14
N TYR A 74 6.13 21.90 -4.23
CA TYR A 74 4.86 21.69 -3.55
C TYR A 74 4.44 22.95 -2.77
N ILE A 75 5.34 23.56 -1.98
CA ILE A 75 5.07 24.78 -1.21
C ILE A 75 4.73 25.96 -2.12
N GLU A 76 5.51 26.19 -3.18
CA GLU A 76 5.32 27.30 -4.12
C GLU A 76 3.97 27.21 -4.84
N THR A 77 3.58 25.99 -5.25
CA THR A 77 2.30 25.75 -5.95
C THR A 77 1.08 25.66 -5.04
N GLN A 78 1.23 25.57 -3.71
CA GLN A 78 0.08 25.52 -2.78
C GLN A 78 -0.84 26.74 -2.87
N TRP A 79 -0.27 27.91 -3.23
CA TRP A 79 -1.00 29.18 -3.31
C TRP A 79 -1.57 29.50 -4.69
N GLU A 80 -1.23 28.73 -5.73
CA GLU A 80 -1.77 28.86 -7.10
C GLU A 80 -3.19 28.29 -7.25
N ARG A 81 -4.02 28.47 -6.21
CA ARG A 81 -5.41 28.04 -6.24
C ARG A 81 -6.21 28.95 -7.19
N PRO A 82 -6.92 28.40 -8.19
CA PRO A 82 -7.54 29.19 -9.28
C PRO A 82 -8.59 30.20 -8.82
N TRP A 83 -9.17 30.04 -7.63
CA TRP A 83 -10.17 30.97 -7.08
C TRP A 83 -9.59 32.26 -6.48
N ARG A 84 -8.27 32.36 -6.26
CA ARG A 84 -7.65 33.55 -5.64
C ARG A 84 -7.32 34.68 -6.64
N LYS A 85 -7.46 34.46 -7.95
CA LYS A 85 -7.19 35.47 -9.00
C LYS A 85 -8.37 36.40 -9.32
N ARG A 86 -9.51 36.30 -8.63
CA ARG A 86 -10.69 37.17 -8.87
C ARG A 86 -10.76 38.43 -7.99
N VAL A 87 -9.77 38.69 -7.15
CA VAL A 87 -9.74 39.88 -6.27
C VAL A 87 -8.50 40.72 -6.57
N ALA A 88 -8.42 41.20 -7.80
CA ALA A 88 -7.60 42.35 -8.15
C ALA A 88 -8.40 43.13 -9.20
N SER A 89 -9.24 44.05 -8.72
CA SER A 89 -9.79 45.17 -9.50
C SER A 89 -9.08 46.44 -9.08
#